data_AF-A0A974PL37-F1
#
_entry.id   AF-A0A974PL37-F1
#
_cell.length_a   1.000
_cell.length_b   1.000
_cell.length_c   1.000
_cell.angle_alpha   90.00
_cell.angle_beta   90.00
_cell.angle_gamma   90.00
#
_symmetry.space_group_name_H-M   'P 1'
#
loop_
_entity.id
_entity.type
_entity.pdbx_description
1 polymer ?
#
loop_
_entity_poly.entity_id
_entity_poly.type
_entity_poly.pdbx_seq_one_letter_code
_entity_poly.pdbx_strand_id
1 'polypeptide(L)'
;MRSDLLLWILLVGLFGGVVVLAVHHEQGQVAGLDLNQFGALVGQLSIAIFVGAALWSVARGRIAESLLAALFWLVLAAVLALGYTYREPLTQVGQRVLAEIAPGYAVNVARSPGIASVEVTRAASGDFGVRAAVNGTGLNMLVDTGATSVVLTHEAAQAAGLPVDFLKYDVPVDTAGGRTRAASVVLDSVVVGNIVERRVPALVSPPGMLRTSLLGMSFLSRLEAFEFRGDRLVMRGAAVAGR
;
A
#
# COMPACT_ATOMS: atom_id res chain seq x y z
N MET A 1 -17.67 29.23 -45.05
CA MET A 1 -16.97 27.96 -45.36
C MET A 1 -15.48 27.97 -44.96
N ARG A 2 -15.08 28.49 -43.78
CA ARG A 2 -13.67 28.40 -43.29
C ARG A 2 -13.52 28.25 -41.75
N SER A 3 -14.62 28.20 -40.99
CA SER A 3 -14.58 28.03 -39.52
C SER A 3 -14.16 26.62 -39.10
N ASP A 4 -14.50 25.64 -39.92
CA ASP A 4 -14.38 24.24 -39.54
C ASP A 4 -12.91 23.80 -39.60
N LEU A 5 -12.14 24.37 -40.54
CA LEU A 5 -10.71 24.08 -40.71
C LEU A 5 -9.89 24.44 -39.46
N LEU A 6 -10.20 25.56 -38.79
CA LEU A 6 -9.49 25.98 -37.57
C LEU A 6 -9.81 25.04 -36.39
N LEU A 7 -11.06 24.59 -36.29
CA LEU A 7 -11.50 23.66 -35.27
C LEU A 7 -10.85 22.28 -35.48
N TRP A 8 -10.77 21.82 -36.74
CA TRP A 8 -10.04 20.60 -37.10
C TRP A 8 -8.54 20.69 -36.81
N ILE A 9 -7.89 21.82 -37.10
CA ILE A 9 -6.47 22.03 -36.79
C ILE A 9 -6.22 22.01 -35.27
N LEU A 10 -7.10 22.63 -34.48
CA LEU A 10 -7.01 22.61 -33.01
C LEU A 10 -7.25 21.20 -32.44
N LEU A 11 -8.21 20.45 -32.96
CA LEU A 11 -8.46 19.07 -32.54
C LEU A 11 -7.30 18.13 -32.87
N VAL A 12 -6.71 18.27 -34.06
CA VAL A 12 -5.53 17.49 -34.48
C VAL A 12 -4.31 17.88 -33.65
N GLY A 13 -4.15 19.16 -33.31
CA GLY A 13 -3.09 19.62 -32.41
C GLY A 13 -3.24 19.08 -30.98
N LEU A 14 -4.46 19.08 -30.44
CA LEU A 14 -4.77 18.49 -29.14
C LEU A 14 -4.50 16.98 -29.12
N PHE A 15 -4.97 16.27 -30.15
CA PHE A 15 -4.73 14.84 -30.32
C PHE A 15 -3.24 14.53 -30.45
N GLY A 16 -2.51 15.30 -31.24
CA GLY A 16 -1.05 15.20 -31.36
C GLY A 16 -0.34 15.41 -30.02
N GLY A 17 -0.76 16.40 -29.22
CA GLY A 17 -0.22 16.65 -27.88
C GLY A 17 -0.44 15.48 -26.92
N VAL A 18 -1.62 14.86 -26.96
CA VAL A 18 -1.95 13.66 -26.15
C VAL A 18 -1.13 12.45 -26.60
N VAL A 19 -0.94 12.26 -27.91
CA VAL A 19 -0.13 11.16 -28.46
C VAL A 19 1.35 11.33 -28.09
N VAL A 20 1.90 12.54 -28.17
CA VAL A 20 3.29 12.82 -27.76
C VAL A 20 3.48 12.55 -26.25
N LEU A 21 2.52 12.93 -25.41
CA LEU A 21 2.50 12.61 -23.98
C LEU A 21 2.46 11.10 -23.71
N ALA A 22 1.67 10.36 -24.48
CA ALA A 22 1.57 8.90 -24.36
C ALA A 22 2.85 8.18 -24.80
N VAL A 23 3.54 8.69 -25.82
CA VAL A 23 4.74 8.06 -26.40
C VAL A 23 6.02 8.42 -25.64
N HIS A 24 6.11 9.59 -25.01
CA HIS A 24 7.31 10.02 -24.27
C HIS A 24 7.25 9.79 -22.75
N HIS A 25 6.30 8.98 -22.28
CA HIS A 25 6.11 8.67 -20.86
C HIS A 25 7.36 8.08 -20.16
N GLU A 26 8.30 7.51 -20.91
CA GLU A 26 9.50 6.86 -20.36
C GLU A 26 10.73 7.77 -20.22
N GLN A 27 10.77 8.95 -20.84
CA GLN A 27 11.96 9.83 -20.83
C GLN A 27 11.93 10.93 -19.75
N GLY A 28 10.85 11.02 -18.97
CA GLY A 28 10.76 11.93 -17.82
C GLY A 28 10.67 13.42 -18.14
N GLN A 29 10.93 13.84 -19.38
CA GLN A 29 10.85 15.24 -19.82
C GLN A 29 10.38 15.34 -21.28
N VAL A 30 9.52 16.30 -21.58
CA VAL A 30 9.10 16.65 -22.95
C VAL A 30 9.45 18.12 -23.19
N ALA A 31 10.31 18.37 -24.18
CA ALA A 31 10.80 19.72 -24.52
C ALA A 31 11.41 20.50 -23.33
N GLY A 32 12.09 19.79 -22.41
CA GLY A 32 12.74 20.39 -21.24
C GLY A 32 11.80 20.70 -20.06
N LEU A 33 10.52 20.33 -20.16
CA LEU A 33 9.54 20.42 -19.08
C LEU A 33 9.30 19.04 -18.46
N ASP A 34 9.19 19.00 -17.13
CA ASP A 34 8.76 17.82 -16.38
C ASP A 34 7.34 17.39 -16.84
N LEU A 35 7.06 16.08 -16.87
CA LEU A 35 5.80 15.55 -17.41
C LEU A 35 4.57 16.11 -16.69
N ASN A 36 4.67 16.38 -15.39
CA ASN A 36 3.58 16.97 -14.62
C ASN A 36 3.34 18.44 -15.00
N GLN A 37 4.41 19.21 -15.24
CA GLN A 37 4.32 20.60 -15.66
C GLN A 37 3.81 20.71 -17.10
N PHE A 38 4.27 19.82 -17.99
CA PHE A 38 3.79 19.74 -19.36
C PHE A 38 2.30 19.37 -19.42
N GLY A 39 1.87 18.38 -18.63
CA GLY A 39 0.45 17.99 -18.52
C GLY A 39 -0.43 19.13 -18.00
N ALA A 40 0.04 19.89 -17.00
CA ALA A 40 -0.66 21.06 -16.48
C ALA A 40 -0.80 22.17 -17.54
N LEU A 41 0.27 22.45 -18.30
CA LEU A 41 0.27 23.42 -19.39
C LEU A 41 -0.70 23.03 -20.51
N VAL A 42 -0.69 21.76 -20.93
CA VAL A 42 -1.64 21.25 -21.94
C VAL A 42 -3.08 21.39 -21.43
N GLY A 43 -3.34 21.07 -20.16
CA GLY A 43 -4.65 21.26 -19.54
C GLY A 43 -5.10 22.74 -19.53
N GLN A 44 -4.21 23.65 -19.12
CA GLN A 44 -4.49 25.09 -19.07
C GLN A 44 -4.76 25.68 -20.47
N LEU A 45 -3.96 25.29 -21.47
CA LEU A 45 -4.14 25.72 -22.86
C LEU A 45 -5.45 25.19 -23.45
N SER A 46 -5.82 23.95 -23.13
CA SER A 46 -7.09 23.36 -23.57
C SER A 46 -8.29 24.14 -23.03
N ILE A 47 -8.26 24.53 -21.75
CA ILE A 47 -9.30 25.36 -21.13
C ILE A 47 -9.34 26.76 -21.77
N ALA A 48 -8.18 27.38 -21.99
CA ALA A 48 -8.11 28.72 -22.60
C ALA A 48 -8.67 28.75 -24.03
N ILE A 49 -8.33 27.74 -24.84
CA ILE A 49 -8.85 27.58 -26.20
C ILE A 49 -10.36 27.33 -26.18
N PHE A 50 -10.84 26.51 -25.25
CA PHE A 50 -12.26 26.21 -25.05
C PHE A 50 -13.05 27.47 -24.69
N VAL A 51 -12.58 28.27 -23.71
CA VAL A 51 -13.24 29.52 -23.29
C VAL A 51 -13.24 30.53 -24.43
N GLY A 52 -12.11 30.68 -25.15
CA GLY A 52 -12.02 31.56 -26.30
C GLY A 52 -12.99 31.19 -27.43
N ALA A 53 -13.11 29.90 -27.74
CA ALA A 53 -14.04 29.40 -28.75
C ALA A 53 -15.51 29.58 -28.34
N ALA A 54 -15.83 29.39 -27.05
CA ALA A 54 -17.17 29.59 -26.51
C ALA A 54 -17.59 31.07 -26.60
N LEU A 55 -16.70 31.99 -26.19
CA LEU A 55 -16.95 33.43 -26.29
C LEU A 55 -17.10 33.88 -27.75
N TRP A 56 -16.28 33.34 -28.66
CA TRP A 56 -16.35 33.62 -30.10
C TRP A 56 -17.65 33.10 -30.74
N SER A 57 -18.15 31.95 -30.29
CA SER A 57 -19.43 31.38 -30.77
C SER A 57 -20.64 32.22 -30.34
N VAL A 58 -20.60 32.80 -29.14
CA VAL A 58 -21.67 33.69 -28.63
C VAL A 58 -21.72 35.00 -29.43
N ALA A 59 -20.58 35.50 -29.91
CA ALA A 59 -20.50 36.75 -30.66
C ALA A 59 -21.15 36.71 -32.07
N ARG A 60 -21.51 35.53 -32.62
CA ARG A 60 -22.07 35.40 -33.99
C ARG A 60 -23.61 35.25 -34.08
N GLY A 61 -24.35 35.46 -33.00
CA GLY A 61 -25.79 35.80 -33.09
C GLY A 61 -26.77 34.67 -33.46
N ARG A 62 -26.40 33.39 -33.47
CA ARG A 62 -27.32 32.26 -33.68
C ARG A 62 -27.68 31.58 -32.36
N ILE A 63 -28.50 32.26 -31.55
CA ILE A 63 -28.78 31.94 -30.14
C ILE A 63 -29.18 30.48 -29.89
N ALA A 64 -29.99 29.87 -30.77
CA ALA A 64 -30.40 28.48 -30.61
C ALA A 64 -29.28 27.46 -30.85
N GLU A 65 -28.37 27.71 -31.80
CA GLU A 65 -27.18 26.86 -32.03
C GLU A 65 -26.13 27.07 -30.92
N SER A 66 -26.01 28.30 -30.41
CA SER A 66 -25.11 28.63 -29.28
C SER A 66 -25.53 27.92 -27.99
N LEU A 67 -26.83 27.73 -27.74
CA LEU A 67 -27.34 27.05 -26.56
C LEU A 67 -27.04 25.55 -26.57
N LEU A 68 -27.24 24.88 -27.70
CA LEU A 68 -26.88 23.47 -27.85
C LEU A 68 -25.36 23.26 -27.76
N ALA A 69 -24.57 24.16 -28.35
CA ALA A 69 -23.11 24.14 -28.20
C ALA A 69 -22.68 24.34 -26.74
N ALA A 70 -23.26 25.31 -26.04
CA ALA A 70 -22.96 25.56 -24.62
C ALA A 70 -23.33 24.37 -23.73
N LEU A 71 -24.46 23.71 -23.98
CA LEU A 71 -24.87 22.51 -23.25
C LEU A 71 -23.91 21.34 -23.49
N PHE A 72 -23.55 21.08 -24.75
CA PHE A 72 -22.57 20.06 -25.10
C PHE A 72 -21.24 20.28 -24.37
N TRP A 73 -20.78 21.53 -24.35
CA TRP A 73 -19.54 21.91 -23.68
C TRP A 73 -19.63 21.81 -22.16
N LEU A 74 -20.77 22.13 -21.55
CA LEU A 74 -21.02 21.92 -20.12
C LEU A 74 -20.96 20.44 -19.74
N VAL A 75 -21.60 19.59 -20.54
CA VAL A 75 -21.57 18.14 -20.35
C VAL A 75 -20.15 17.61 -20.51
N LEU A 76 -19.41 18.05 -21.53
CA LEU A 76 -18.02 17.65 -21.72
C LEU A 76 -17.13 18.10 -20.55
N ALA A 77 -17.28 19.33 -20.07
CA ALA A 77 -16.55 19.83 -18.91
C ALA A 77 -16.88 19.03 -17.64
N ALA A 78 -18.15 18.67 -17.43
CA ALA A 78 -18.57 17.82 -16.32
C ALA A 78 -17.96 16.41 -16.43
N VAL A 79 -17.96 15.81 -17.62
CA VAL A 79 -17.33 14.49 -17.87
C VAL A 79 -15.83 14.55 -17.62
N LEU A 80 -15.14 15.60 -18.08
CA LEU A 80 -13.71 15.79 -17.83
C LEU A 80 -13.41 16.04 -16.35
N ALA A 81 -14.22 16.84 -15.66
CA ALA A 81 -14.10 17.08 -14.23
C ALA A 81 -14.33 15.82 -13.40
N LEU A 82 -15.32 15.00 -13.79
CA LEU A 82 -15.56 13.69 -13.21
C LEU A 82 -14.38 12.75 -13.50
N GLY A 83 -13.90 12.69 -14.74
CA GLY A 83 -12.71 11.91 -15.11
C GLY A 83 -11.46 12.31 -14.31
N TYR A 84 -11.26 13.60 -14.07
CA TYR A 84 -10.16 14.13 -13.26
C TYR A 84 -10.34 13.85 -11.77
N THR A 85 -11.57 13.92 -11.25
CA THR A 85 -11.92 13.63 -9.84
C THR A 85 -11.75 12.13 -9.54
N TYR A 86 -12.15 11.27 -10.49
CA TYR A 86 -12.04 9.82 -10.39
C TYR A 86 -10.81 9.24 -11.09
N ARG A 87 -9.79 10.06 -11.37
CA ARG A 87 -8.55 9.63 -12.05
C ARG A 87 -7.80 8.52 -11.30
N GLU A 88 -7.85 8.55 -9.98
CA GLU A 88 -7.16 7.59 -9.10
C GLU A 88 -7.81 6.19 -9.18
N PRO A 89 -9.14 6.02 -9.00
CA PRO A 89 -9.79 4.72 -9.22
C PRO A 89 -9.67 4.18 -10.65
N LEU A 90 -9.78 5.04 -11.67
CA LEU A 90 -9.79 4.62 -13.08
C LEU A 90 -8.43 4.08 -13.53
N THR A 91 -7.34 4.67 -13.05
CA THR A 91 -5.97 4.18 -13.34
C THR A 91 -5.73 2.81 -12.70
N GLN A 92 -6.26 2.55 -11.50
CA GLN A 92 -6.15 1.24 -10.84
C GLN A 92 -6.89 0.12 -11.57
N VAL A 93 -8.06 0.41 -12.16
CA VAL A 93 -8.80 -0.58 -12.97
C VAL A 93 -8.10 -0.82 -14.30
N GLY A 94 -7.65 0.23 -14.98
CA GLY A 94 -6.90 0.12 -16.24
C GLY A 94 -5.63 -0.70 -16.08
N GLN A 95 -4.89 -0.49 -14.99
CA GLN A 95 -3.67 -1.25 -14.68
C GLN A 95 -3.94 -2.74 -14.39
N ARG A 96 -5.10 -3.09 -13.80
CA ARG A 96 -5.49 -4.49 -13.60
C ARG A 96 -5.81 -5.20 -14.91
N VAL A 97 -6.53 -4.53 -15.81
CA VAL A 97 -6.89 -5.09 -17.13
C VAL A 97 -5.67 -5.16 -18.06
N LEU A 98 -4.78 -4.15 -18.04
CA LEU A 98 -3.53 -4.17 -18.77
C LEU A 98 -2.55 -5.22 -18.23
N ALA A 99 -2.52 -5.47 -16.93
CA ALA A 99 -1.72 -6.55 -16.33
C ALA A 99 -2.22 -7.96 -16.72
N GLU A 100 -3.53 -8.10 -17.01
CA GLU A 100 -4.13 -9.34 -17.51
C GLU A 100 -3.78 -9.60 -18.99
N ILE A 101 -3.62 -8.54 -19.78
CA ILE A 101 -3.44 -8.63 -21.25
C ILE A 101 -1.96 -8.57 -21.65
N ALA A 102 -1.09 -7.91 -20.87
CA ALA A 102 0.33 -7.77 -21.12
C ALA A 102 1.14 -8.00 -19.83
N PRO A 103 1.56 -9.24 -19.53
CA PRO A 103 2.40 -9.52 -18.39
C PRO A 103 3.77 -8.85 -18.56
N GLY A 104 4.08 -7.85 -17.73
CA GLY A 104 5.39 -7.19 -17.72
C GLY A 104 5.41 -5.71 -17.30
N TYR A 105 4.26 -5.02 -17.23
CA TYR A 105 4.23 -3.62 -16.77
C TYR A 105 4.11 -3.53 -15.24
N ALA A 106 5.25 -3.27 -14.58
CA ALA A 106 5.33 -3.03 -13.14
C ALA A 106 4.81 -1.62 -12.81
N VAL A 107 3.58 -1.54 -12.32
CA VAL A 107 3.07 -0.33 -11.66
C VAL A 107 3.71 -0.26 -10.28
N ASN A 108 4.57 0.73 -10.07
CA ASN A 108 5.07 1.10 -8.75
C ASN A 108 3.92 1.71 -7.94
N VAL A 109 3.08 0.87 -7.34
CA VAL A 109 2.43 1.24 -6.08
C VAL A 109 3.59 1.54 -5.14
N ALA A 110 3.71 2.77 -4.66
CA ALA A 110 4.75 3.18 -3.72
C ALA A 110 4.74 2.23 -2.51
N ARG A 111 5.53 1.16 -2.61
CA ARG A 111 6.07 0.40 -1.51
C ARG A 111 7.01 1.40 -0.85
N SER A 112 6.52 2.13 0.15
CA SER A 112 7.37 3.06 0.90
C SER A 112 8.69 2.36 1.20
N PRO A 113 9.84 2.89 0.73
CA PRO A 113 11.12 2.26 0.97
C PRO A 113 11.27 2.01 2.47
N GLY A 114 11.37 0.74 2.86
CA GLY A 114 11.53 0.36 4.27
C GLY A 114 10.26 -0.04 5.03
N ILE A 115 9.07 -0.11 4.41
CA ILE A 115 7.86 -0.68 5.05
C ILE A 115 7.45 -1.98 4.36
N ALA A 116 7.30 -3.05 5.14
CA ALA A 116 6.79 -4.34 4.71
C ALA A 116 5.36 -4.57 5.20
N SER A 117 4.58 -5.32 4.43
CA SER A 117 3.22 -5.76 4.77
C SER A 117 3.16 -7.28 4.74
N VAL A 118 2.54 -7.88 5.75
CA VAL A 118 2.33 -9.32 5.86
C VAL A 118 0.87 -9.57 6.18
N GLU A 119 0.25 -10.49 5.43
CA GLU A 119 -1.11 -10.94 5.66
C GLU A 119 -1.09 -12.40 6.14
N VAL A 120 -1.83 -12.67 7.21
CA VAL A 120 -1.96 -14.00 7.81
C VAL A 120 -3.44 -14.38 7.79
N THR A 121 -3.76 -15.52 7.20
CA THR A 121 -5.12 -16.06 7.21
C THR A 121 -5.37 -16.88 8.47
N ARG A 122 -6.56 -16.75 9.06
CA ARG A 122 -7.01 -17.54 10.20
C ARG A 122 -7.00 -19.02 9.84
N ALA A 123 -6.41 -19.84 10.72
CA ALA A 123 -6.46 -21.29 10.58
C ALA A 123 -7.86 -21.83 10.89
N ALA A 124 -8.15 -23.06 10.47
CA ALA A 124 -9.40 -23.75 10.80
C ALA A 124 -9.63 -23.90 12.32
N SER A 125 -8.57 -23.85 13.13
CA SER A 125 -8.66 -23.85 14.61
C SER A 125 -9.19 -22.54 15.19
N GLY A 126 -9.25 -21.47 14.39
CA GLY A 126 -9.63 -20.13 14.84
C GLY A 126 -8.45 -19.20 15.13
N ASP A 127 -7.22 -19.72 15.19
CA ASP A 127 -6.03 -18.96 15.55
C ASP A 127 -5.29 -18.41 14.32
N PHE A 128 -4.50 -17.35 14.53
CA PHE A 128 -3.61 -16.80 13.49
C PHE A 128 -2.20 -17.36 13.68
N GLY A 129 -1.90 -18.45 12.98
CA GLY A 129 -0.57 -19.06 12.98
C GLY A 129 0.38 -18.35 12.02
N VAL A 130 1.59 -18.04 12.49
CA VAL A 130 2.63 -17.38 11.70
C VAL A 130 3.98 -18.07 11.89
N ARG A 131 4.78 -18.13 10.81
CA ARG A 131 6.19 -18.53 10.90
C ARG A 131 7.03 -17.27 11.10
N ALA A 132 7.69 -17.17 12.24
CA ALA A 132 8.59 -16.08 12.59
C ALA A 132 10.03 -16.59 12.69
N ALA A 133 11.02 -15.80 12.29
CA ALA A 133 12.42 -16.08 12.59
C ALA A 133 12.85 -15.28 13.82
N VAL A 134 13.11 -15.98 14.92
CA VAL A 134 13.61 -15.40 16.18
C VAL A 134 15.11 -15.66 16.26
N ASN A 135 15.91 -14.60 16.37
CA ASN A 135 17.37 -14.67 16.32
C ASN A 135 17.90 -15.48 15.12
N GLY A 136 17.19 -15.41 13.98
CA GLY A 136 17.51 -16.16 12.76
C GLY A 136 16.95 -17.59 12.69
N THR A 137 16.35 -18.10 13.76
CA THR A 137 15.76 -19.45 13.81
C THR A 137 14.26 -19.42 13.51
N GLY A 138 13.82 -20.20 12.52
CA GLY A 138 12.41 -20.29 12.13
C GLY A 138 11.58 -21.05 13.16
N LEU A 139 10.58 -20.37 13.75
CA LEU A 139 9.67 -20.88 14.76
C LEU A 139 8.22 -20.68 14.29
N ASN A 140 7.35 -21.65 14.60
CA ASN A 140 5.91 -21.47 14.44
C ASN A 140 5.36 -20.78 15.71
N MET A 141 4.60 -19.71 15.52
CA MET A 141 4.03 -18.89 16.60
C MET A 141 2.56 -18.62 16.34
N LEU A 142 1.78 -18.40 17.39
CA LEU A 142 0.41 -17.91 17.28
C LEU A 142 0.37 -16.43 17.62
N VAL A 143 -0.36 -15.65 16.83
CA VAL A 143 -0.61 -14.24 17.17
C VAL A 143 -1.65 -14.18 18.29
N ASP A 144 -1.27 -13.57 19.41
CA ASP A 144 -2.12 -13.46 20.60
C ASP A 144 -2.10 -12.02 21.12
N THR A 145 -3.18 -11.28 20.84
CA THR A 145 -3.34 -9.90 21.34
C THR A 145 -3.67 -9.83 22.83
N GLY A 146 -4.05 -10.94 23.45
CA GLY A 146 -4.25 -11.04 24.90
C GLY A 146 -2.94 -11.18 25.66
N ALA A 147 -1.86 -11.63 25.00
CA ALA A 147 -0.54 -11.71 25.59
C ALA A 147 0.16 -10.35 25.59
N THR A 148 0.56 -9.86 26.76
CA THR A 148 1.27 -8.57 26.90
C THR A 148 2.69 -8.60 26.33
N SER A 149 3.29 -9.79 26.24
CA SER A 149 4.65 -10.01 25.73
C SER A 149 4.68 -11.19 24.76
N VAL A 150 5.68 -11.21 23.88
CA VAL A 150 6.09 -12.42 23.16
C VAL A 150 6.47 -13.49 24.19
N VAL A 151 5.95 -14.70 24.02
CA VAL A 151 6.24 -15.83 24.92
C VAL A 151 6.80 -16.98 24.11
N LEU A 152 8.00 -17.43 24.43
CA LEU A 152 8.63 -18.61 23.81
C LEU A 152 8.42 -19.83 24.69
N THR A 153 8.22 -21.00 24.07
CA THR A 153 8.42 -22.27 24.78
C THR A 153 9.89 -22.42 25.16
N HIS A 154 10.18 -23.27 26.14
CA HIS A 154 11.55 -23.54 26.56
C HIS A 154 12.39 -24.08 25.40
N GLU A 155 11.82 -25.00 24.62
CA GLU A 155 12.46 -25.65 23.46
C GLU A 155 12.69 -24.64 22.33
N ALA A 156 11.74 -23.73 22.09
CA ALA A 156 11.87 -22.67 21.10
C ALA A 156 12.94 -21.65 21.49
N ALA A 157 13.03 -21.29 22.78
CA ALA A 157 14.08 -20.42 23.31
C ALA A 157 15.47 -21.07 23.14
N GLN A 158 15.59 -22.36 23.46
CA GLN A 158 16.82 -23.13 23.26
C GLN A 158 17.22 -23.18 21.78
N ALA A 159 16.26 -23.46 20.89
CA ALA A 159 16.50 -23.48 19.44
C ALA A 159 16.93 -22.10 18.90
N ALA A 160 16.40 -21.01 19.47
CA ALA A 160 16.79 -19.64 19.14
C ALA A 160 18.15 -19.21 19.75
N GLY A 161 18.88 -20.13 20.40
CA GLY A 161 20.21 -19.89 20.96
C GLY A 161 20.20 -19.10 22.27
N LEU A 162 19.06 -19.00 22.97
CA LEU A 162 19.00 -18.35 24.28
C LEU A 162 19.62 -19.26 25.36
N PRO A 163 20.30 -18.70 26.38
CA PRO A 163 20.97 -19.46 27.43
C PRO A 163 19.97 -20.01 28.46
N VAL A 164 19.13 -20.96 28.04
CA VAL A 164 17.99 -21.49 28.81
C VAL A 164 18.38 -22.08 30.16
N ASP A 165 19.59 -22.63 30.28
CA ASP A 165 20.12 -23.23 31.53
C ASP A 165 20.39 -22.19 32.63
N PHE A 166 20.54 -20.93 32.26
CA PHE A 166 20.82 -19.82 33.19
C PHE A 166 19.62 -18.91 33.42
N LEU A 167 18.47 -19.23 32.81
CA LEU A 167 17.26 -18.43 32.94
C LEU A 167 16.64 -18.58 34.33
N LYS A 168 16.29 -17.43 34.92
CA LYS A 168 15.55 -17.36 36.19
C LYS A 168 14.06 -17.21 35.89
N TYR A 169 13.27 -18.20 36.26
CA TYR A 169 11.81 -18.17 36.14
C TYR A 169 11.20 -17.47 37.35
N ASP A 170 11.40 -16.15 37.44
CA ASP A 170 11.00 -15.31 38.57
C ASP A 170 9.92 -14.26 38.24
N VAL A 171 9.58 -14.08 36.96
CA VAL A 171 8.53 -13.14 36.53
C VAL A 171 7.16 -13.81 36.68
N PRO A 172 6.28 -13.32 37.57
CA PRO A 172 4.93 -13.85 37.67
C PRO A 172 4.12 -13.48 36.42
N VAL A 173 3.41 -14.46 35.85
CA VAL A 173 2.52 -14.27 34.70
C VAL A 173 1.18 -14.96 34.94
N ASP A 174 0.11 -14.28 34.58
CA ASP A 174 -1.22 -14.85 34.55
C ASP A 174 -1.45 -15.48 33.18
N THR A 175 -1.82 -16.77 33.16
CA THR A 175 -2.14 -17.50 31.94
C THR A 175 -3.55 -18.08 32.05
N ALA A 176 -4.09 -18.56 30.92
CA ALA A 176 -5.38 -19.27 30.93
C ALA A 176 -5.38 -20.52 31.84
N GLY A 177 -4.20 -21.12 32.10
CA GLY A 177 -4.02 -22.24 33.03
C GLY A 177 -3.79 -21.82 34.49
N GLY A 178 -3.84 -20.53 34.81
CA GLY A 178 -3.55 -19.98 36.14
C GLY A 178 -2.21 -19.22 36.21
N ARG A 179 -1.78 -18.90 37.42
CA ARG A 179 -0.51 -18.20 37.68
C ARG A 179 0.68 -19.12 37.49
N THR A 180 1.64 -18.70 36.67
CA THR A 180 2.93 -19.37 36.53
C THR A 180 4.06 -18.34 36.59
N ARG A 181 5.31 -18.81 36.50
CA ARG A 181 6.48 -17.95 36.37
C ARG A 181 7.13 -18.12 35.02
N ALA A 182 7.68 -17.05 34.48
CA ALA A 182 8.42 -17.02 33.24
C ALA A 182 9.81 -16.39 33.47
N ALA A 183 10.72 -16.61 32.54
CA ALA A 183 12.01 -15.94 32.52
C ALA A 183 12.00 -14.77 31.54
N SER A 184 12.49 -13.60 31.97
CA SER A 184 12.59 -12.43 31.10
C SER A 184 13.82 -12.51 30.20
N VAL A 185 13.62 -12.26 28.91
CA VAL A 185 14.69 -12.19 27.91
C VAL A 185 14.43 -11.05 26.92
N VAL A 186 15.46 -10.66 26.19
CA VAL A 186 15.33 -9.73 25.06
C VAL A 186 15.81 -10.47 23.81
N LEU A 187 14.95 -10.52 22.80
CA LEU A 187 15.25 -11.13 21.51
C LEU A 187 15.99 -10.12 20.64
N ASP A 188 17.09 -10.54 20.02
CA ASP A 188 17.90 -9.67 19.16
C ASP A 188 17.12 -9.21 17.94
N SER A 189 16.40 -10.15 17.33
CA SER A 189 15.50 -9.89 16.21
C SER A 189 14.34 -10.86 16.15
N VAL A 190 13.16 -10.35 15.81
CA VAL A 190 11.98 -11.13 15.43
C VAL A 190 11.58 -10.71 14.02
N VAL A 191 11.61 -11.66 13.09
CA VAL A 191 11.25 -11.42 11.68
C VAL A 191 9.97 -12.18 11.37
N VAL A 192 8.96 -11.50 10.85
CA VAL A 192 7.70 -12.10 10.40
C VAL A 192 7.50 -11.74 8.93
N GLY A 193 7.58 -12.73 8.05
CA GLY A 193 7.63 -12.49 6.61
C GLY A 193 8.77 -11.53 6.26
N ASN A 194 8.40 -10.32 5.80
CA ASN A 194 9.36 -9.27 5.43
C ASN A 194 9.48 -8.17 6.51
N ILE A 195 8.82 -8.30 7.65
CA ILE A 195 8.85 -7.32 8.76
C ILE A 195 9.94 -7.75 9.76
N VAL A 196 10.76 -6.81 10.23
CA VAL A 196 11.77 -7.06 11.27
C VAL A 196 11.63 -6.10 12.43
N GLU A 197 11.57 -6.65 13.64
CA GLU A 197 11.70 -5.90 14.89
C GLU A 197 12.93 -6.36 15.66
N ARG A 198 13.63 -5.42 16.29
CA ARG A 198 14.88 -5.67 17.02
C ARG A 198 14.74 -5.35 18.49
N ARG A 199 15.50 -6.06 19.34
CA ARG A 199 15.48 -5.87 20.80
C ARG A 199 14.07 -5.99 21.36
N VAL A 200 13.40 -7.09 21.04
CA VAL A 200 12.00 -7.33 21.42
C VAL A 200 11.98 -8.00 22.80
N PRO A 201 11.39 -7.37 23.84
CA PRO A 201 11.20 -8.02 25.14
C PRO A 201 10.31 -9.24 24.99
N ALA A 202 10.73 -10.35 25.59
CA ALA A 202 9.99 -11.60 25.55
C ALA A 202 10.12 -12.33 26.88
N LEU A 203 9.27 -13.34 27.03
CA LEU A 203 9.24 -14.23 28.16
C LEU A 203 9.51 -15.66 27.68
N VAL A 204 10.20 -16.46 28.48
CA VAL A 204 10.38 -17.89 28.25
C VAL A 204 9.54 -18.64 29.28
N SER A 205 8.67 -19.52 28.81
CA SER A 205 7.86 -20.38 29.67
C SER A 205 8.70 -21.56 30.20
N PRO A 206 8.42 -22.08 31.41
CA PRO A 206 9.04 -23.31 31.88
C PRO A 206 8.72 -24.50 30.95
N PRO A 207 9.57 -25.54 30.92
CA PRO A 207 9.33 -26.73 30.10
C PRO A 207 7.92 -27.31 30.31
N GLY A 208 7.24 -27.65 29.21
CA GLY A 208 5.92 -28.27 29.23
C GLY A 208 4.73 -27.36 29.60
N MET A 209 4.95 -26.10 29.99
CA MET A 209 3.87 -25.17 30.36
C MET A 209 3.18 -24.50 29.16
N LEU A 210 3.89 -24.37 28.04
CA LEU A 210 3.38 -23.76 26.82
C LEU A 210 3.67 -24.69 25.64
N ARG A 211 2.65 -25.00 24.83
CA ARG A 211 2.78 -25.89 23.66
C ARG A 211 3.30 -25.19 22.42
N THR A 212 2.88 -23.94 22.20
CA THR A 212 3.22 -23.15 21.02
C THR A 212 3.60 -21.75 21.46
N SER A 213 4.69 -21.22 20.91
CA SER A 213 5.14 -19.84 21.20
C SER A 213 4.09 -18.82 20.74
N LEU A 214 3.98 -17.72 21.47
CA LEU A 214 2.99 -16.66 21.27
C LEU A 214 3.66 -15.37 20.83
N LEU A 215 3.13 -14.76 19.78
CA LEU A 215 3.52 -13.44 19.29
C LEU A 215 2.58 -12.40 19.89
N GLY A 216 2.99 -11.85 21.03
CA GLY A 216 2.20 -10.92 21.83
C GLY A 216 2.46 -9.44 21.56
N MET A 217 1.90 -8.59 22.41
CA MET A 217 1.90 -7.14 22.25
C MET A 217 3.29 -6.50 22.31
N SER A 218 4.28 -7.09 22.97
CA SER A 218 5.66 -6.57 22.94
C SER A 218 6.30 -6.57 21.54
N PHE A 219 5.76 -7.34 20.59
CA PHE A 219 6.06 -7.25 19.16
C PHE A 219 5.01 -6.42 18.42
N LEU A 220 3.71 -6.74 18.58
CA LEU A 220 2.63 -6.13 17.79
C LEU A 220 2.53 -4.61 17.98
N SER A 221 2.79 -4.09 19.19
CA SER A 221 2.76 -2.64 19.47
C SER A 221 3.91 -1.85 18.83
N ARG A 222 4.93 -2.53 18.30
CA ARG A 222 6.08 -1.91 17.60
C ARG A 222 5.84 -1.74 16.11
N LEU A 223 4.85 -2.46 15.58
CA LEU A 223 4.44 -2.37 14.19
C LEU A 223 3.84 -0.99 13.91
N GLU A 224 3.95 -0.55 12.67
CA GLU A 224 3.29 0.67 12.20
C GLU A 224 1.77 0.52 12.23
N ALA A 225 1.28 -0.67 11.87
CA ALA A 225 -0.13 -1.02 11.98
C ALA A 225 -0.32 -2.54 12.06
N PHE A 226 -1.33 -2.98 12.79
CA PHE A 226 -1.88 -4.32 12.68
C PHE A 226 -3.41 -4.24 12.74
N GLU A 227 -4.09 -5.01 11.88
CA GLU A 227 -5.56 -4.94 11.75
C GLU A 227 -6.13 -6.33 11.45
N PHE A 228 -7.22 -6.68 12.14
CA PHE A 228 -8.02 -7.85 11.82
C PHE A 228 -9.13 -7.47 10.84
N ARG A 229 -9.12 -8.08 9.66
CA ARG A 229 -10.11 -7.95 8.60
C ARG A 229 -10.80 -9.30 8.38
N GLY A 230 -11.84 -9.57 9.17
CA GLY A 230 -12.53 -10.86 9.19
C GLY A 230 -11.58 -12.00 9.58
N ASP A 231 -11.25 -12.85 8.61
CA ASP A 231 -10.34 -14.00 8.76
C ASP A 231 -8.90 -13.72 8.32
N ARG A 232 -8.55 -12.44 8.17
CA ARG A 232 -7.19 -12.00 7.81
C ARG A 232 -6.65 -11.08 8.87
N LEU A 233 -5.41 -11.28 9.25
CA LEU A 233 -4.61 -10.34 10.04
C LEU A 233 -3.62 -9.69 9.08
N VAL A 234 -3.67 -8.36 8.96
CA VAL A 234 -2.72 -7.58 8.19
C VAL A 234 -1.77 -6.88 9.17
N MET A 235 -0.47 -7.07 8.99
CA MET A 235 0.60 -6.45 9.76
C MET A 235 1.47 -5.60 8.85
N ARG A 236 1.87 -4.41 9.32
CA ARG A 236 2.74 -3.48 8.59
C ARG A 236 3.82 -2.96 9.53
N GLY A 237 5.08 -3.00 9.09
CA GLY A 237 6.21 -2.58 9.92
C GLY A 237 7.49 -2.43 9.13
N ALA A 238 8.60 -2.21 9.83
CA ALA A 238 9.90 -2.00 9.21
C ALA A 238 10.30 -3.22 8.36
N ALA A 239 10.67 -2.99 7.11
CA ALA A 239 11.12 -4.04 6.20
C ALA A 239 12.50 -4.56 6.60
N VAL A 240 12.74 -5.86 6.40
CA VAL A 240 14.10 -6.41 6.42
C VAL A 240 14.93 -5.65 5.39
N ALA A 241 15.94 -4.89 5.84
CA ALA A 241 16.87 -4.25 4.92
C ALA A 241 17.52 -5.33 4.05
N GLY A 242 17.30 -5.23 2.74
CA GLY A 242 17.85 -6.18 1.77
C GLY A 242 19.36 -6.30 1.92
N ARG A 243 19.84 -7.54 1.99
CA ARG A 243 21.24 -7.87 1.72
C ARG A 243 21.43 -8.01 0.21
#